data_AF-A0A845GS82-F1
#
_entry.id   AF-A0A845GS82-F1
#
_cell.length_a   1.000
_cell.length_b   1.000
_cell.length_c   1.000
_cell.angle_alpha   90.00
_cell.angle_beta   90.00
_cell.angle_gamma   90.00
#
_symmetry.space_group_name_H-M   'P 1'
#
loop_
_entity.id
_entity.type
_entity.pdbx_description
1 polymer ?
#
loop_
_entity_poly.entity_id
_entity_poly.type
_entity_poly.pdbx_seq_one_letter_code
_entity_poly.pdbx_strand_id
1 'polypeptide(L)'
;MKRNDLLNDIVRRAAGALSFSPANCFNLTADGVSEQFNLTRRALRDAYTFLGFGHTELSDDECKQYDGLFTWLAQALANDTQDLPQPFCLQQLLALTSLMDCDGRLWDKLCQAATSFPPPLIEDLRGIVRACRVNGISLSARFRYDADQIPGILAQAAARNWKGLQWIVQRNAYEFQSPLKQQAYAALARVHPASLRAFFENEHDFFEVNTYVLQAPAAESLRLAATVDNWTLRFWTVFHSAHMAAMGASSFPAEWKSLLKEAAGVPDEWARWQAVFNEYPGRYPQLQNVMGTMLADAPDEAIDTYVASLSDYEENRQHVAAALLTFSTEATPQRRQRLWSAAYRRWLLWDFGRTDYSSHVSGVKQSAFDFPLIGYIVECLDDTARATWQHELRQRAAALEKDWHADLAVPVSERFKIISTYQLLAHAEQVIAGAEDWLTATALYCPDWEDRTHYRSLRYDQAFGTNPLYPPAIMADASG
;
A
#
# COMPACT_ATOMS: atom_id res chain seq x y z
N MET A 1 20.17 23.54 -19.48
CA MET A 1 18.80 23.40 -18.88
C MET A 1 18.71 22.09 -18.12
N LYS A 2 18.12 22.06 -16.92
CA LYS A 2 17.96 20.80 -16.17
C LYS A 2 17.01 19.86 -16.91
N ARG A 3 17.30 18.54 -16.86
CA ARG A 3 16.51 17.53 -17.56
C ARG A 3 15.03 17.53 -17.16
N ASN A 4 14.75 17.73 -15.88
CA ASN A 4 13.38 17.76 -15.35
C ASN A 4 12.60 19.00 -15.82
N ASP A 5 13.29 20.01 -16.33
CA ASP A 5 12.69 21.23 -16.84
C ASP A 5 12.49 21.21 -18.37
N LEU A 6 12.98 20.17 -19.08
CA LEU A 6 12.95 20.14 -20.56
C LEU A 6 11.53 20.21 -21.12
N LEU A 7 10.59 19.52 -20.48
CA LEU A 7 9.19 19.52 -20.91
C LEU A 7 8.44 20.80 -20.49
N ASN A 8 9.03 21.64 -19.62
CA ASN A 8 8.48 22.94 -19.31
C ASN A 8 8.59 23.84 -20.56
N ASP A 9 7.47 24.46 -20.93
CA ASP A 9 7.33 25.31 -22.12
C ASP A 9 7.76 24.68 -23.46
N ILE A 10 7.96 23.35 -23.53
CA ILE A 10 8.48 22.71 -24.74
C ILE A 10 7.62 22.99 -25.97
N VAL A 11 6.29 23.00 -25.83
CA VAL A 11 5.37 23.33 -26.94
C VAL A 11 5.67 24.71 -27.51
N ARG A 12 5.97 25.70 -26.66
CA ARG A 12 6.33 27.07 -27.06
C ARG A 12 7.71 27.12 -27.71
N ARG A 13 8.70 26.41 -27.14
CA ARG A 13 10.08 26.36 -27.68
C ARG A 13 10.12 25.64 -29.04
N ALA A 14 9.38 24.55 -29.16
CA ALA A 14 9.26 23.71 -30.34
C ALA A 14 8.51 24.36 -31.52
N ALA A 15 7.58 25.29 -31.25
CA ALA A 15 6.80 25.98 -32.30
C ALA A 15 7.65 26.76 -33.32
N GLY A 16 8.88 27.15 -32.94
CA GLY A 16 9.85 27.80 -33.83
C GLY A 16 11.10 26.96 -34.13
N ALA A 17 11.16 25.72 -33.65
CA ALA A 17 12.33 24.87 -33.80
C ALA A 17 12.35 24.17 -35.17
N LEU A 18 13.56 23.99 -35.73
CA LEU A 18 13.74 23.13 -36.90
C LEU A 18 13.50 21.68 -36.50
N SER A 19 12.59 20.99 -37.21
CA SER A 19 12.32 19.57 -37.01
C SER A 19 13.58 18.73 -37.25
N PHE A 20 13.92 17.86 -36.30
CA PHE A 20 15.09 16.98 -36.37
C PHE A 20 14.63 15.53 -36.54
N SER A 21 14.80 14.96 -37.74
CA SER A 21 14.39 13.59 -38.03
C SER A 21 15.43 12.56 -37.57
N PRO A 22 15.07 11.57 -36.74
CA PRO A 22 15.97 10.48 -36.34
C PRO A 22 15.99 9.32 -37.33
N ALA A 23 15.68 9.53 -38.62
CA ALA A 23 15.47 8.48 -39.62
C ALA A 23 16.58 7.40 -39.66
N ASN A 24 17.84 7.78 -39.46
CA ASN A 24 18.97 6.85 -39.44
C ASN A 24 18.88 5.80 -38.32
N CYS A 25 18.18 6.11 -37.21
CA CYS A 25 17.96 5.18 -36.10
C CYS A 25 16.81 4.21 -36.38
N PHE A 26 15.97 4.50 -37.39
CA PHE A 26 14.72 3.78 -37.67
C PHE A 26 14.84 2.80 -38.85
N ASN A 27 16.00 2.76 -39.53
CA ASN A 27 16.29 1.78 -40.58
C ASN A 27 16.62 0.37 -40.06
N LEU A 28 16.58 0.17 -38.73
CA LEU A 28 16.85 -1.11 -38.09
C LEU A 28 15.59 -1.97 -38.06
N THR A 29 15.70 -3.24 -38.41
CA THR A 29 14.61 -4.22 -38.40
C THR A 29 14.92 -5.37 -37.44
N ALA A 30 13.90 -5.84 -36.73
CA ALA A 30 13.97 -7.00 -35.85
C ALA A 30 12.66 -7.79 -35.89
N ASP A 31 12.75 -9.08 -35.56
CA ASP A 31 11.60 -9.98 -35.52
C ASP A 31 10.83 -9.80 -34.21
N GLY A 32 9.78 -8.99 -34.25
CA GLY A 32 8.81 -8.87 -33.16
C GLY A 32 8.78 -7.50 -32.49
N VAL A 33 7.61 -7.20 -31.92
CA VAL A 33 7.22 -5.87 -31.44
C VAL A 33 8.16 -5.33 -30.35
N SER A 34 8.53 -6.16 -29.38
CA SER A 34 9.40 -5.74 -28.26
C SER A 34 10.89 -5.66 -28.65
N GLU A 35 11.34 -6.50 -29.57
CA GLU A 35 12.74 -6.48 -30.02
C GLU A 35 13.01 -5.24 -30.87
N GLN A 36 12.12 -4.92 -31.80
CA GLN A 36 12.17 -3.71 -32.61
C GLN A 36 12.24 -2.45 -31.74
N PHE A 37 11.39 -2.35 -30.71
CA PHE A 37 11.41 -1.25 -29.76
C PHE A 37 12.76 -1.11 -29.07
N ASN A 38 13.33 -2.20 -28.55
CA ASN A 38 14.60 -2.16 -27.82
C ASN A 38 15.79 -1.84 -28.71
N LEU A 39 15.82 -2.37 -29.93
CA LEU A 39 16.86 -2.10 -30.92
C LEU A 39 16.88 -0.61 -31.29
N THR A 40 15.71 -0.05 -31.61
CA THR A 40 15.56 1.38 -31.90
C THR A 40 15.91 2.24 -30.69
N ARG A 41 15.48 1.85 -29.49
CA ARG A 41 15.82 2.59 -28.26
C ARG A 41 17.32 2.64 -28.00
N ARG A 42 18.06 1.56 -28.32
CA ARG A 42 19.53 1.52 -28.22
C ARG A 42 20.15 2.47 -29.24
N ALA A 43 19.76 2.36 -30.52
CA ALA A 43 20.28 3.23 -31.58
C ALA A 43 20.06 4.72 -31.31
N LEU A 44 18.88 5.09 -30.79
CA LEU A 44 18.57 6.46 -30.39
C LEU A 44 19.47 6.95 -29.24
N ARG A 45 19.81 6.11 -28.26
CA ARG A 45 20.74 6.49 -27.19
C ARG A 45 22.15 6.69 -27.69
N ASP A 46 22.59 5.88 -28.64
CA ASP A 46 23.93 5.98 -29.22
C ASP A 46 24.05 7.24 -30.10
N ALA A 47 22.99 7.59 -30.84
CA ALA A 47 22.94 8.79 -31.67
C ALA A 47 22.73 10.09 -30.88
N TYR A 48 21.94 10.03 -29.79
CA TYR A 48 21.58 11.17 -28.96
C TYR A 48 21.89 10.85 -27.50
N THR A 49 23.16 10.97 -27.13
CA THR A 49 23.64 10.58 -25.80
C THR A 49 22.91 11.29 -24.66
N PHE A 50 22.47 12.54 -24.87
CA PHE A 50 21.67 13.31 -23.90
C PHE A 50 20.31 12.67 -23.55
N LEU A 51 19.80 11.75 -24.37
CA LEU A 51 18.60 10.96 -24.06
C LEU A 51 18.89 9.80 -23.09
N GLY A 52 20.15 9.40 -22.94
CA GLY A 52 20.60 8.32 -22.06
C GLY A 52 20.41 8.62 -20.57
N PHE A 53 20.41 7.59 -19.73
CA PHE A 53 20.34 7.76 -18.27
C PHE A 53 21.62 8.43 -17.74
N GLY A 54 21.49 9.35 -16.77
CA GLY A 54 22.62 10.01 -16.11
C GLY A 54 22.88 11.47 -16.54
N HIS A 55 22.28 11.93 -17.64
CA HIS A 55 22.31 13.36 -17.98
C HIS A 55 21.36 14.15 -17.09
N THR A 56 21.92 15.04 -16.26
CA THR A 56 21.17 15.94 -15.35
C THR A 56 20.87 17.28 -16.01
N GLU A 57 21.73 17.72 -16.93
CA GLU A 57 21.63 19.01 -17.64
C GLU A 57 21.99 18.84 -19.11
N LEU A 58 21.32 19.62 -19.98
CA LEU A 58 21.58 19.70 -21.41
C LEU A 58 22.20 21.05 -21.76
N SER A 59 23.17 21.03 -22.67
CA SER A 59 23.71 22.21 -23.35
C SER A 59 22.67 22.85 -24.28
N ASP A 60 22.93 24.07 -24.74
CA ASP A 60 22.00 24.80 -25.62
C ASP A 60 21.76 24.07 -26.94
N ASP A 61 22.79 23.41 -27.49
CA ASP A 61 22.65 22.66 -28.75
C ASP A 61 21.88 21.35 -28.54
N GLU A 62 22.08 20.66 -27.42
CA GLU A 62 21.27 19.49 -27.06
C GLU A 62 19.81 19.90 -26.79
N CYS A 63 19.56 21.07 -26.21
CA CYS A 63 18.20 21.59 -26.04
C CYS A 63 17.52 21.85 -27.40
N LYS A 64 18.23 22.44 -28.37
CA LYS A 64 17.71 22.63 -29.74
C LYS A 64 17.41 21.28 -30.41
N GLN A 65 18.29 20.30 -30.26
CA GLN A 65 18.07 18.95 -30.80
C GLN A 65 16.86 18.27 -30.15
N TYR A 66 16.72 18.38 -28.82
CA TYR A 66 15.58 17.85 -28.09
C TYR A 66 14.26 18.48 -28.55
N ASP A 67 14.22 19.81 -28.73
CA ASP A 67 13.05 20.51 -29.26
C ASP A 67 12.73 20.09 -30.70
N GLY A 68 13.75 19.96 -31.54
CA GLY A 68 13.60 19.49 -32.93
C GLY A 68 13.07 18.06 -33.01
N LEU A 69 13.51 17.16 -32.12
CA LEU A 69 12.99 15.81 -31.98
C LEU A 69 11.52 15.82 -31.51
N PHE A 70 11.16 16.71 -30.59
CA PHE A 70 9.79 16.85 -30.11
C PHE A 70 8.86 17.33 -31.23
N THR A 71 9.26 18.38 -31.98
CA THR A 71 8.52 18.88 -33.14
C THR A 71 8.30 17.77 -34.17
N TRP A 72 9.37 17.02 -34.48
CA TRP A 72 9.31 15.91 -35.41
C TRP A 72 8.35 14.82 -34.93
N LEU A 73 8.45 14.40 -33.66
CA LEU A 73 7.60 13.37 -33.06
C LEU A 73 6.13 13.77 -33.05
N ALA A 74 5.82 15.03 -32.70
CA ALA A 74 4.44 15.54 -32.72
C ALA A 74 3.84 15.50 -34.13
N GLN A 75 4.62 15.89 -35.15
CA GLN A 75 4.20 15.80 -36.55
C GLN A 75 4.03 14.34 -37.00
N ALA A 76 4.96 13.46 -36.64
CA ALA A 76 4.91 12.04 -37.01
C ALA A 76 3.70 11.31 -36.39
N LEU A 77 3.28 11.68 -35.18
CA LEU A 77 2.10 11.10 -34.53
C LEU A 77 0.77 11.72 -35.00
N ALA A 78 0.78 12.97 -35.46
CA ALA A 78 -0.41 13.67 -35.95
C ALA A 78 -0.76 13.32 -37.40
N ASN A 79 0.25 13.01 -38.21
CA ASN A 79 0.07 12.58 -39.59
C ASN A 79 -0.27 11.08 -39.66
N ASP A 80 -0.90 10.65 -40.75
CA ASP A 80 -1.04 9.22 -41.01
C ASP A 80 0.37 8.61 -41.11
N THR A 81 0.64 7.54 -40.36
CA THR A 81 1.96 6.89 -40.33
C THR A 81 2.34 6.37 -41.72
N GLN A 82 1.37 6.22 -42.62
CA GLN A 82 1.55 5.86 -44.03
C GLN A 82 2.12 7.01 -44.90
N ASP A 83 1.98 8.27 -44.49
CA ASP A 83 2.44 9.45 -45.25
C ASP A 83 3.89 9.87 -44.91
N LEU A 84 4.55 9.17 -43.98
CA LEU A 84 5.93 9.46 -43.61
C LEU A 84 6.91 8.93 -44.67
N PRO A 85 8.05 9.62 -44.92
CA PRO A 85 9.00 9.29 -46.00
C PRO A 85 9.57 7.85 -46.00
N GLN A 86 9.36 7.11 -44.92
CA GLN A 86 9.32 5.65 -44.85
C GLN A 86 8.25 5.27 -43.80
N PRO A 87 7.52 4.14 -43.91
CA PRO A 87 6.57 3.73 -42.89
C PRO A 87 7.33 3.35 -41.62
N PHE A 88 7.51 4.32 -40.72
CA PHE A 88 8.02 4.04 -39.40
C PHE A 88 6.98 3.24 -38.63
N CYS A 89 7.40 2.14 -38.00
CA CYS A 89 6.48 1.39 -37.18
C CYS A 89 6.26 2.13 -35.84
N LEU A 90 5.05 2.11 -35.31
CA LEU A 90 4.68 2.79 -34.07
C LEU A 90 5.63 2.47 -32.90
N GLN A 91 6.20 1.27 -32.87
CA GLN A 91 7.19 0.84 -31.89
C GLN A 91 8.44 1.74 -31.86
N GLN A 92 8.88 2.24 -33.02
CA GLN A 92 10.03 3.14 -33.13
C GLN A 92 9.71 4.53 -32.56
N LEU A 93 8.50 5.04 -32.84
CA LEU A 93 8.01 6.28 -32.27
C LEU A 93 7.89 6.17 -30.74
N LEU A 94 7.34 5.07 -30.23
CA LEU A 94 7.25 4.80 -28.79
C LEU A 94 8.63 4.61 -28.15
N ALA A 95 9.62 4.11 -28.87
CA ALA A 95 11.00 4.04 -28.38
C ALA A 95 11.56 5.45 -28.14
N LEU A 96 11.34 6.38 -29.08
CA LEU A 96 11.71 7.78 -28.90
C LEU A 96 10.91 8.42 -27.75
N THR A 97 9.61 8.21 -27.66
CA THR A 97 8.78 8.76 -26.57
C THR A 97 9.31 8.28 -25.21
N SER A 98 9.66 7.00 -25.09
CA SER A 98 10.20 6.42 -23.84
C SER A 98 11.53 7.03 -23.38
N LEU A 99 12.30 7.63 -24.29
CA LEU A 99 13.57 8.29 -23.99
C LEU A 99 13.38 9.77 -23.68
N MET A 100 12.41 10.40 -24.33
CA MET A 100 12.10 11.81 -24.13
C MET A 100 11.27 12.05 -22.88
N ASP A 101 10.45 11.09 -22.46
CA ASP A 101 9.53 11.21 -21.33
C ASP A 101 10.26 11.15 -19.97
N CYS A 102 10.82 12.29 -19.55
CA CYS A 102 11.64 12.37 -18.34
C CYS A 102 10.84 12.46 -17.04
N ASP A 103 9.57 12.87 -17.10
CA ASP A 103 8.73 13.11 -15.92
C ASP A 103 7.29 12.56 -16.05
N GLY A 104 7.00 11.79 -17.11
CA GLY A 104 5.67 11.22 -17.37
C GLY A 104 4.69 12.20 -18.04
N ARG A 105 5.10 13.44 -18.35
CA ARG A 105 4.23 14.48 -18.91
C ARG A 105 4.39 14.66 -20.42
N LEU A 106 5.23 13.86 -21.10
CA LEU A 106 5.47 14.03 -22.54
C LEU A 106 4.16 13.96 -23.36
N TRP A 107 3.28 13.00 -23.07
CA TRP A 107 2.02 12.84 -23.79
C TRP A 107 1.07 14.01 -23.61
N ASP A 108 1.09 14.69 -22.46
CA ASP A 108 0.30 15.92 -22.26
C ASP A 108 0.81 17.03 -23.18
N LYS A 109 2.14 17.12 -23.35
CA LYS A 109 2.76 18.09 -24.27
C LYS A 109 2.51 17.74 -25.73
N LEU A 110 2.55 16.47 -26.10
CA LEU A 110 2.22 16.02 -27.45
C LEU A 110 0.75 16.33 -27.79
N CYS A 111 -0.18 16.13 -26.86
CA CYS A 111 -1.60 16.50 -27.05
C CYS A 111 -1.83 18.02 -27.13
N GLN A 112 -0.96 18.82 -26.51
CA GLN A 112 -1.01 20.29 -26.65
C GLN A 112 -0.45 20.76 -28.00
N ALA A 113 0.54 20.04 -28.55
CA ALA A 113 1.20 20.38 -29.80
C ALA A 113 0.43 19.87 -31.04
N ALA A 114 -0.22 18.71 -30.95
CA ALA A 114 -1.00 18.12 -32.03
C ALA A 114 -2.49 18.48 -31.90
N THR A 115 -3.12 18.93 -33.00
CA THR A 115 -4.54 19.31 -32.99
C THR A 115 -5.47 18.09 -32.85
N SER A 116 -5.07 16.94 -33.40
CA SER A 116 -5.77 15.67 -33.30
C SER A 116 -4.82 14.51 -33.62
N PHE A 117 -5.15 13.32 -33.13
CA PHE A 117 -4.46 12.08 -33.49
C PHE A 117 -5.33 11.23 -34.41
N PRO A 118 -4.76 10.58 -35.44
CA PRO A 118 -5.53 9.83 -36.42
C PRO A 118 -6.08 8.52 -35.81
N PRO A 119 -7.30 8.06 -36.16
CA PRO A 119 -7.86 6.81 -35.65
C PRO A 119 -6.98 5.56 -35.83
N PRO A 120 -6.25 5.37 -36.95
CA PRO A 120 -5.30 4.27 -37.09
C PRO A 120 -4.25 4.19 -35.97
N LEU A 121 -3.73 5.34 -35.49
CA LEU A 121 -2.79 5.37 -34.37
C LEU A 121 -3.41 4.78 -33.10
N ILE A 122 -4.69 5.09 -32.82
CA ILE A 122 -5.40 4.58 -31.65
C ILE A 122 -5.56 3.06 -31.75
N GLU A 123 -5.90 2.53 -32.93
CA GLU A 123 -5.99 1.09 -33.15
C GLU A 123 -4.63 0.38 -33.05
N ASP A 124 -3.56 0.99 -33.57
CA ASP A 124 -2.21 0.44 -33.45
C ASP A 124 -1.74 0.43 -31.98
N LEU A 125 -2.02 1.48 -31.21
CA LEU A 125 -1.74 1.52 -29.77
C LEU A 125 -2.49 0.41 -29.01
N ARG A 126 -3.77 0.19 -29.34
CA ARG A 126 -4.54 -0.95 -28.79
C ARG A 126 -3.94 -2.29 -29.21
N GLY A 127 -3.49 -2.39 -30.46
CA GLY A 127 -2.78 -3.55 -31.01
C GLY A 127 -1.53 -3.87 -30.20
N ILE A 128 -0.70 -2.87 -29.88
CA ILE A 128 0.50 -3.04 -29.06
C ILE A 128 0.16 -3.52 -27.66
N VAL A 129 -0.82 -2.90 -26.98
CA VAL A 129 -1.24 -3.33 -25.63
C VAL A 129 -1.64 -4.81 -25.63
N ARG A 130 -2.41 -5.24 -26.64
CA ARG A 130 -2.86 -6.64 -26.79
C ARG A 130 -1.73 -7.59 -27.17
N ALA A 131 -0.87 -7.21 -28.11
CA ALA A 131 0.22 -8.04 -28.60
C ALA A 131 1.30 -8.25 -27.52
N CYS A 132 1.50 -7.27 -26.64
CA CYS A 132 2.41 -7.34 -25.52
C CYS A 132 1.74 -7.79 -24.22
N ARG A 133 0.64 -8.55 -24.29
CA ARG A 133 -0.03 -9.06 -23.09
C ARG A 133 0.94 -9.86 -22.22
N VAL A 134 0.88 -9.64 -20.91
CA VAL A 134 1.76 -10.31 -19.96
C VAL A 134 1.35 -11.78 -19.84
N ASN A 135 2.32 -12.67 -20.00
CA ASN A 135 2.13 -14.08 -19.71
C ASN A 135 2.54 -14.34 -18.25
N GLY A 136 1.57 -14.66 -17.39
CA GLY A 136 1.81 -14.94 -15.97
C GLY A 136 2.78 -16.09 -15.71
N ILE A 137 2.82 -17.12 -16.58
CA ILE A 137 3.79 -18.23 -16.47
C ILE A 137 5.20 -17.70 -16.76
N SER A 138 5.38 -17.01 -17.89
CA SER A 138 6.68 -16.49 -18.30
C SER A 138 7.21 -15.44 -17.32
N LEU A 139 6.33 -14.59 -16.79
CA LEU A 139 6.68 -13.59 -15.79
C LEU A 139 7.01 -14.25 -14.44
N SER A 140 6.24 -15.24 -13.98
CA SER A 140 6.56 -15.98 -12.75
C SER A 140 7.89 -16.74 -12.86
N ALA A 141 8.20 -17.30 -14.03
CA ALA A 141 9.50 -17.91 -14.28
C ALA A 141 10.65 -16.88 -14.20
N ARG A 142 10.45 -15.66 -14.69
CA ARG A 142 11.43 -14.56 -14.54
C ARG A 142 11.65 -14.16 -13.07
N PHE A 143 10.62 -14.26 -12.24
CA PHE A 143 10.75 -14.08 -10.78
C PHE A 143 11.53 -15.20 -10.09
N ARG A 144 12.00 -16.21 -10.84
CA ARG A 144 12.72 -17.40 -10.35
C ARG A 144 11.86 -18.31 -9.48
N TYR A 145 10.55 -18.36 -9.74
CA TYR A 145 9.71 -19.42 -9.19
C TYR A 145 9.88 -20.70 -10.02
N ASP A 146 9.92 -21.83 -9.32
CA ASP A 146 10.03 -23.14 -9.94
C ASP A 146 8.71 -23.54 -10.62
N ALA A 147 8.78 -24.46 -11.57
CA ALA A 147 7.63 -24.87 -12.40
C ALA A 147 6.47 -25.45 -11.58
N ASP A 148 6.75 -26.01 -10.39
CA ASP A 148 5.77 -26.52 -9.44
C ASP A 148 5.12 -25.42 -8.59
N GLN A 149 5.79 -24.29 -8.38
CA GLN A 149 5.27 -23.14 -7.62
C GLN A 149 4.35 -22.24 -8.46
N ILE A 150 4.62 -22.11 -9.77
CA ILE A 150 3.87 -21.24 -10.68
C ILE A 150 2.35 -21.53 -10.66
N PRO A 151 1.87 -22.79 -10.76
CA PRO A 151 0.44 -23.07 -10.70
C PRO A 151 -0.23 -22.55 -9.42
N GLY A 152 0.46 -22.61 -8.28
CA GLY A 152 -0.03 -22.07 -7.01
C GLY A 152 -0.20 -20.55 -7.03
N ILE A 153 0.73 -19.83 -7.65
CA ILE A 153 0.65 -18.37 -7.82
C ILE A 153 -0.53 -18.00 -8.74
N LEU A 154 -0.68 -18.70 -9.87
CA LEU A 154 -1.78 -18.47 -10.80
C LEU A 154 -3.14 -18.77 -10.14
N ALA A 155 -3.21 -19.81 -9.31
CA ALA A 155 -4.41 -20.14 -8.54
C ALA A 155 -4.75 -19.03 -7.53
N GLN A 156 -3.75 -18.46 -6.84
CA GLN A 156 -3.95 -17.32 -5.94
C GLN A 156 -4.46 -16.09 -6.69
N ALA A 157 -3.91 -15.80 -7.88
CA ALA A 157 -4.39 -14.73 -8.77
C ALA A 157 -5.84 -14.92 -9.18
N ALA A 158 -6.20 -16.11 -9.65
CA ALA A 158 -7.59 -16.45 -10.03
C ALA A 158 -8.55 -16.36 -8.83
N ALA A 159 -8.11 -16.78 -7.64
CA ALA A 159 -8.88 -16.73 -6.41
C ALA A 159 -8.91 -15.33 -5.76
N ARG A 160 -8.21 -14.34 -6.33
CA ARG A 160 -8.09 -12.98 -5.78
C ARG A 160 -7.54 -12.98 -4.35
N ASN A 161 -6.60 -13.87 -4.06
CA ASN A 161 -5.91 -13.93 -2.77
C ASN A 161 -4.82 -12.85 -2.70
N TRP A 162 -5.26 -11.61 -2.50
CA TRP A 162 -4.39 -10.42 -2.46
C TRP A 162 -3.28 -10.50 -1.43
N LYS A 163 -3.58 -11.09 -0.27
CA LYS A 163 -2.62 -11.31 0.81
C LYS A 163 -1.44 -12.18 0.37
N GLY A 164 -1.71 -13.26 -0.36
CA GLY A 164 -0.66 -14.13 -0.90
C GLY A 164 0.18 -13.46 -2.00
N LEU A 165 -0.44 -12.57 -2.79
CA LEU A 165 0.19 -11.94 -3.96
C LEU A 165 0.96 -10.65 -3.64
N GLN A 166 0.65 -9.94 -2.54
CA GLN A 166 1.28 -8.64 -2.20
C GLN A 166 2.81 -8.70 -2.22
N TRP A 167 3.37 -9.79 -1.71
CA TRP A 167 4.82 -9.99 -1.63
C TRP A 167 5.45 -10.22 -3.00
N ILE A 168 4.73 -10.85 -3.93
CA ILE A 168 5.20 -11.08 -5.30
C ILE A 168 5.35 -9.74 -6.01
N VAL A 169 4.36 -8.86 -5.90
CA VAL A 169 4.37 -7.53 -6.51
C VAL A 169 5.48 -6.68 -5.93
N GLN A 170 5.56 -6.56 -4.61
CA GLN A 170 6.57 -5.71 -3.96
C GLN A 170 8.00 -6.17 -4.26
N ARG A 171 8.26 -7.48 -4.22
CA ARG A 171 9.61 -8.03 -4.46
C ARG A 171 10.04 -7.92 -5.92
N ASN A 172 9.11 -8.02 -6.86
CA ASN A 172 9.41 -8.13 -8.29
C ASN A 172 8.92 -6.94 -9.11
N ALA A 173 8.65 -5.79 -8.50
CA ALA A 173 8.08 -4.62 -9.18
C ALA A 173 8.84 -4.22 -10.46
N TYR A 174 10.17 -4.37 -10.47
CA TYR A 174 11.02 -4.09 -11.64
C TYR A 174 10.74 -5.01 -12.84
N GLU A 175 10.39 -6.27 -12.62
CA GLU A 175 10.18 -7.26 -13.68
C GLU A 175 8.84 -7.06 -14.42
N PHE A 176 7.92 -6.31 -13.81
CA PHE A 176 6.68 -5.86 -14.44
C PHE A 176 6.89 -4.69 -15.42
N GLN A 177 8.08 -4.07 -15.46
CA GLN A 177 8.36 -2.91 -16.30
C GLN A 177 8.44 -3.29 -17.79
N SER A 178 7.68 -2.57 -18.60
CA SER A 178 7.71 -2.65 -20.07
C SER A 178 7.56 -1.24 -20.63
N PRO A 179 8.68 -0.56 -20.96
CA PRO A 179 8.64 0.82 -21.43
C PRO A 179 7.77 1.01 -22.68
N LEU A 180 7.69 -0.01 -23.55
CA LEU A 180 6.78 0.00 -24.70
C LEU A 180 5.31 0.08 -24.27
N LYS A 181 4.89 -0.78 -23.33
CA LYS A 181 3.51 -0.77 -22.81
C LYS A 181 3.22 0.46 -21.99
N GLN A 182 4.18 0.91 -21.18
CA GLN A 182 4.07 2.16 -20.42
C GLN A 182 3.71 3.31 -21.35
N GLN A 183 4.44 3.46 -22.46
CA GLN A 183 4.19 4.52 -23.43
C GLN A 183 2.87 4.33 -24.18
N ALA A 184 2.50 3.09 -24.55
CA ALA A 184 1.20 2.82 -25.15
C ALA A 184 0.02 3.14 -24.20
N TYR A 185 0.15 2.78 -22.92
CA TYR A 185 -0.83 3.10 -21.88
C TYR A 185 -0.92 4.61 -21.62
N ALA A 186 0.21 5.30 -21.50
CA ALA A 186 0.26 6.74 -21.34
C ALA A 186 -0.40 7.46 -22.54
N ALA A 187 -0.12 7.03 -23.76
CA ALA A 187 -0.75 7.53 -24.98
C ALA A 187 -2.27 7.36 -24.95
N LEU A 188 -2.75 6.13 -24.73
CA LEU A 188 -4.18 5.83 -24.67
C LEU A 188 -4.89 6.59 -23.55
N ALA A 189 -4.25 6.75 -22.39
CA ALA A 189 -4.80 7.49 -21.26
C ALA A 189 -5.05 8.98 -21.57
N ARG A 190 -4.32 9.59 -22.53
CA ARG A 190 -4.52 10.98 -22.94
C ARG A 190 -5.39 11.10 -24.19
N VAL A 191 -5.05 10.33 -25.21
CA VAL A 191 -5.60 10.49 -26.55
C VAL A 191 -6.97 9.82 -26.67
N HIS A 192 -7.17 8.67 -26.02
CA HIS A 192 -8.43 7.95 -26.08
C HIS A 192 -8.73 7.16 -24.79
N PRO A 193 -9.06 7.85 -23.68
CA PRO A 193 -9.27 7.22 -22.37
C PRO A 193 -10.33 6.12 -22.37
N ALA A 194 -11.32 6.21 -23.26
CA ALA A 194 -12.37 5.21 -23.43
C ALA A 194 -11.82 3.84 -23.87
N SER A 195 -10.75 3.81 -24.68
CA SER A 195 -10.11 2.54 -25.08
C SER A 195 -9.44 1.85 -23.90
N LEU A 196 -8.79 2.64 -23.05
CA LEU A 196 -8.13 2.11 -21.85
C LEU A 196 -9.16 1.60 -20.84
N ARG A 197 -10.26 2.33 -20.65
CA ARG A 197 -11.41 1.88 -19.86
C ARG A 197 -11.97 0.56 -20.38
N ALA A 198 -12.31 0.48 -21.66
CA ALA A 198 -12.88 -0.73 -22.25
C ALA A 198 -11.94 -1.94 -22.15
N PHE A 199 -10.62 -1.72 -22.21
CA PHE A 199 -9.63 -2.76 -21.98
C PHE A 199 -9.70 -3.29 -20.54
N PHE A 200 -9.62 -2.40 -19.55
CA PHE A 200 -9.62 -2.80 -18.14
C PHE A 200 -10.99 -3.22 -17.60
N GLU A 201 -12.09 -2.91 -18.28
CA GLU A 201 -13.40 -3.45 -17.95
C GLU A 201 -13.43 -4.98 -18.06
N ASN A 202 -12.65 -5.55 -18.99
CA ASN A 202 -12.65 -6.99 -19.29
C ASN A 202 -11.33 -7.71 -18.93
N GLU A 203 -10.31 -6.97 -18.49
CA GLU A 203 -9.00 -7.54 -18.18
C GLU A 203 -8.87 -7.81 -16.68
N HIS A 204 -9.12 -9.06 -16.28
CA HIS A 204 -8.99 -9.49 -14.89
C HIS A 204 -7.66 -10.19 -14.59
N ASP A 205 -6.78 -10.36 -15.58
CA ASP A 205 -5.47 -10.96 -15.35
C ASP A 205 -4.65 -10.10 -14.39
N PHE A 206 -4.27 -10.70 -13.27
CA PHE A 206 -3.52 -10.05 -12.21
C PHE A 206 -2.20 -9.44 -12.70
N PHE A 207 -1.47 -10.14 -13.57
CA PHE A 207 -0.16 -9.69 -14.01
C PHE A 207 -0.27 -8.54 -15.00
N GLU A 208 -1.25 -8.61 -15.91
CA GLU A 208 -1.55 -7.53 -16.83
C GLU A 208 -1.96 -6.25 -16.10
N VAL A 209 -2.87 -6.37 -15.14
CA VAL A 209 -3.28 -5.25 -14.28
C VAL A 209 -2.09 -4.65 -13.55
N ASN A 210 -1.25 -5.48 -12.91
CA ASN A 210 -0.11 -4.97 -12.15
C ASN A 210 0.97 -4.34 -13.04
N THR A 211 1.16 -4.83 -14.26
CA THR A 211 2.04 -4.17 -15.25
C THR A 211 1.58 -2.74 -15.54
N TYR A 212 0.28 -2.47 -15.63
CA TYR A 212 -0.23 -1.11 -15.76
C TYR A 212 -0.08 -0.30 -14.48
N VAL A 213 -0.55 -0.83 -13.35
CA VAL A 213 -0.58 -0.11 -12.06
C VAL A 213 0.80 0.36 -11.60
N LEU A 214 1.83 -0.46 -11.79
CA LEU A 214 3.20 -0.13 -11.39
C LEU A 214 3.90 0.90 -12.30
N GLN A 215 3.32 1.20 -13.46
CA GLN A 215 3.93 2.08 -14.48
C GLN A 215 3.16 3.38 -14.68
N ALA A 216 1.85 3.36 -14.44
CA ALA A 216 1.00 4.53 -14.62
C ALA A 216 1.04 5.44 -13.37
N PRO A 217 0.96 6.78 -13.55
CA PRO A 217 0.87 7.70 -12.43
C PRO A 217 -0.29 7.35 -11.49
N ALA A 218 -0.02 7.33 -10.18
CA ALA A 218 -1.01 6.88 -9.18
C ALA A 218 -2.38 7.57 -9.30
N ALA A 219 -2.38 8.89 -9.54
CA ALA A 219 -3.60 9.67 -9.71
C ALA A 219 -4.45 9.20 -10.91
N GLU A 220 -3.81 8.79 -12.00
CA GLU A 220 -4.50 8.30 -13.20
C GLU A 220 -5.03 6.91 -13.02
N SER A 221 -4.22 6.03 -12.44
CA SER A 221 -4.62 4.65 -12.16
C SER A 221 -5.82 4.61 -11.23
N LEU A 222 -5.84 5.46 -10.19
CA LEU A 222 -6.99 5.62 -9.28
C LEU A 222 -8.24 6.16 -10.00
N ARG A 223 -8.09 7.19 -10.84
CA ARG A 223 -9.21 7.70 -11.65
C ARG A 223 -9.77 6.64 -12.59
N LEU A 224 -8.92 5.86 -13.25
CA LEU A 224 -9.35 4.79 -14.13
C LEU A 224 -10.10 3.71 -13.33
N ALA A 225 -9.54 3.26 -12.20
CA ALA A 225 -10.12 2.26 -11.33
C ALA A 225 -11.52 2.64 -10.84
N ALA A 226 -11.75 3.92 -10.54
CA ALA A 226 -13.07 4.44 -10.15
C ALA A 226 -14.11 4.41 -11.29
N THR A 227 -13.69 4.22 -12.55
CA THR A 227 -14.59 4.22 -13.73
C THR A 227 -14.85 2.84 -14.32
N VAL A 228 -14.24 1.79 -13.79
CA VAL A 228 -14.40 0.40 -14.28
C VAL A 228 -14.89 -0.53 -13.18
N ASP A 229 -15.65 -1.55 -13.53
CA ASP A 229 -16.05 -2.61 -12.59
C ASP A 229 -15.01 -3.75 -12.55
N ASN A 230 -13.81 -3.42 -12.07
CA ASN A 230 -12.71 -4.38 -11.99
C ASN A 230 -12.02 -4.34 -10.61
N TRP A 231 -12.36 -5.31 -9.77
CA TRP A 231 -11.82 -5.41 -8.41
C TRP A 231 -10.31 -5.61 -8.34
N THR A 232 -9.71 -6.31 -9.32
CA THR A 232 -8.26 -6.46 -9.40
C THR A 232 -7.60 -5.09 -9.59
N LEU A 233 -8.08 -4.29 -10.55
CA LEU A 233 -7.55 -2.95 -10.78
C LEU A 233 -7.79 -2.03 -9.57
N ARG A 234 -9.01 -2.02 -9.01
CA ARG A 234 -9.35 -1.20 -7.84
C ARG A 234 -8.47 -1.50 -6.64
N PHE A 235 -8.28 -2.78 -6.30
CA PHE A 235 -7.44 -3.17 -5.18
C PHE A 235 -5.98 -2.75 -5.42
N TRP A 236 -5.39 -3.14 -6.56
CA TRP A 236 -3.96 -2.92 -6.79
C TRP A 236 -3.61 -1.44 -6.94
N THR A 237 -4.51 -0.61 -7.46
CA THR A 237 -4.30 0.85 -7.52
C THR A 237 -4.29 1.50 -6.14
N VAL A 238 -5.22 1.13 -5.25
CA VAL A 238 -5.20 1.58 -3.84
C VAL A 238 -3.96 1.07 -3.12
N PHE A 239 -3.66 -0.23 -3.25
CA PHE A 239 -2.49 -0.84 -2.62
C PHE A 239 -1.19 -0.16 -3.04
N HIS A 240 -0.96 0.00 -4.35
CA HIS A 240 0.27 0.59 -4.86
C HIS A 240 0.40 2.06 -4.46
N SER A 241 -0.66 2.86 -4.62
CA SER A 241 -0.63 4.28 -4.26
C SER A 241 -0.45 4.51 -2.75
N ALA A 242 -1.08 3.71 -1.90
CA ALA A 242 -0.89 3.77 -0.45
C ALA A 242 0.54 3.35 -0.04
N HIS A 243 1.08 2.31 -0.66
CA HIS A 243 2.47 1.89 -0.44
C HIS A 243 3.47 2.99 -0.85
N MET A 244 3.28 3.61 -2.02
CA MET A 244 4.15 4.70 -2.47
C MET A 244 4.04 5.93 -1.57
N ALA A 245 2.84 6.25 -1.05
CA ALA A 245 2.66 7.33 -0.08
C ALA A 245 3.40 7.05 1.24
N ALA A 246 3.44 5.80 1.71
CA ALA A 246 4.25 5.41 2.86
C ALA A 246 5.76 5.62 2.61
N MET A 247 6.20 5.53 1.36
CA MET A 247 7.57 5.81 0.91
C MET A 247 7.85 7.28 0.59
N GLY A 248 6.89 8.19 0.86
CA GLY A 248 7.06 9.64 0.69
C GLY A 248 6.49 10.22 -0.61
N ALA A 249 5.80 9.43 -1.44
CA ALA A 249 5.06 9.96 -2.59
C ALA A 249 3.77 10.68 -2.15
N SER A 250 3.08 11.31 -3.10
CA SER A 250 1.79 11.95 -2.85
C SER A 250 0.72 10.94 -2.37
N SER A 251 -0.12 11.37 -1.43
CA SER A 251 -1.29 10.63 -0.98
C SER A 251 -2.56 11.05 -1.72
N PHE A 252 -3.55 10.15 -1.78
CA PHE A 252 -4.80 10.34 -2.52
C PHE A 252 -6.02 9.97 -1.65
N PRO A 253 -6.24 10.65 -0.52
CA PRO A 253 -7.21 10.23 0.48
C PRO A 253 -8.66 10.22 -0.01
N ALA A 254 -9.03 11.14 -0.92
CA ALA A 254 -10.39 11.21 -1.47
C ALA A 254 -10.69 10.00 -2.36
N GLU A 255 -9.76 9.67 -3.25
CA GLU A 255 -9.85 8.52 -4.16
C GLU A 255 -9.82 7.20 -3.37
N TRP A 256 -8.95 7.07 -2.37
CA TRP A 256 -8.91 5.92 -1.48
C TRP A 256 -10.24 5.75 -0.74
N LYS A 257 -10.81 6.83 -0.18
CA LYS A 257 -12.11 6.79 0.52
C LYS A 257 -13.22 6.26 -0.38
N SER A 258 -13.29 6.75 -1.62
CA SER A 258 -14.32 6.31 -2.58
C SER A 258 -14.23 4.82 -2.85
N LEU A 259 -13.03 4.34 -3.22
CA LEU A 259 -12.81 2.93 -3.56
C LEU A 259 -12.98 1.99 -2.35
N LEU A 260 -12.54 2.43 -1.15
CA LEU A 260 -12.77 1.70 0.10
C LEU A 260 -14.26 1.58 0.43
N LYS A 261 -15.04 2.65 0.22
CA LYS A 261 -16.49 2.65 0.45
C LYS A 261 -17.21 1.68 -0.49
N GLU A 262 -16.79 1.63 -1.76
CA GLU A 262 -17.30 0.65 -2.72
C GLU A 262 -16.96 -0.78 -2.31
N ALA A 263 -15.70 -1.04 -1.91
CA ALA A 263 -15.28 -2.36 -1.44
C ALA A 263 -16.06 -2.78 -0.18
N ALA A 264 -16.27 -1.88 0.78
CA ALA A 264 -17.05 -2.12 1.99
C ALA A 264 -18.52 -2.48 1.72
N GLY A 265 -19.06 -2.12 0.55
CA GLY A 265 -20.38 -2.53 0.08
C GLY A 265 -20.45 -3.96 -0.47
N VAL A 266 -19.30 -4.63 -0.65
CA VAL A 266 -19.18 -5.99 -1.20
C VAL A 266 -18.42 -6.88 -0.18
N PRO A 267 -19.12 -7.68 0.65
CA PRO A 267 -18.51 -8.35 1.81
C PRO A 267 -17.25 -9.17 1.50
N ASP A 268 -17.27 -9.96 0.42
CA ASP A 268 -16.12 -10.78 0.03
C ASP A 268 -14.90 -9.94 -0.39
N GLU A 269 -15.12 -8.83 -1.08
CA GLU A 269 -14.04 -7.92 -1.47
C GLU A 269 -13.52 -7.16 -0.26
N TRP A 270 -14.41 -6.66 0.60
CA TRP A 270 -14.02 -6.02 1.84
C TRP A 270 -13.13 -6.91 2.68
N ALA A 271 -13.52 -8.17 2.91
CA ALA A 271 -12.74 -9.13 3.66
C ALA A 271 -11.34 -9.35 3.05
N ARG A 272 -11.24 -9.46 1.72
CA ARG A 272 -9.94 -9.58 1.02
C ARG A 272 -9.06 -8.36 1.19
N TRP A 273 -9.63 -7.16 1.14
CA TRP A 273 -8.88 -5.91 1.32
C TRP A 273 -8.39 -5.78 2.76
N GLN A 274 -9.25 -6.08 3.72
CA GLN A 274 -8.91 -6.05 5.14
C GLN A 274 -7.81 -7.05 5.51
N ALA A 275 -7.82 -8.24 4.90
CA ALA A 275 -6.75 -9.23 5.06
C ALA A 275 -5.36 -8.74 4.66
N VAL A 276 -5.26 -7.65 3.87
CA VAL A 276 -4.00 -7.01 3.49
C VAL A 276 -3.73 -5.76 4.32
N PHE A 277 -4.68 -4.82 4.37
CA PHE A 277 -4.43 -3.51 4.97
C PHE A 277 -4.35 -3.54 6.51
N ASN A 278 -4.99 -4.51 7.16
CA ASN A 278 -5.00 -4.61 8.63
C ASN A 278 -4.07 -5.69 9.20
N GLU A 279 -3.43 -6.49 8.35
CA GLU A 279 -2.38 -7.43 8.82
C GLU A 279 -1.18 -6.65 9.37
N TYR A 280 -0.75 -5.63 8.64
CA TYR A 280 0.35 -4.73 9.01
C TYR A 280 -0.03 -3.27 8.69
N PRO A 281 -0.95 -2.64 9.44
CA PRO A 281 -1.43 -1.29 9.20
C PRO A 281 -0.31 -0.23 9.14
N GLY A 282 0.82 -0.48 9.83
CA GLY A 282 2.00 0.39 9.75
C GLY A 282 2.67 0.49 8.38
N ARG A 283 2.35 -0.40 7.44
CA ARG A 283 2.80 -0.30 6.04
C ARG A 283 2.04 0.74 5.23
N TYR A 284 0.87 1.19 5.71
CA TYR A 284 -0.03 2.09 5.00
C TYR A 284 -0.58 3.19 5.92
N PRO A 285 0.27 3.96 6.63
CA PRO A 285 -0.16 4.84 7.71
C PRO A 285 -1.16 5.91 7.26
N GLN A 286 -1.00 6.49 6.07
CA GLN A 286 -1.95 7.48 5.54
C GLN A 286 -3.30 6.85 5.18
N LEU A 287 -3.31 5.58 4.77
CA LEU A 287 -4.54 4.86 4.45
C LEU A 287 -5.37 4.57 5.72
N GLN A 288 -4.71 4.37 6.88
CA GLN A 288 -5.40 4.10 8.14
C GLN A 288 -6.35 5.23 8.57
N ASN A 289 -5.93 6.49 8.41
CA ASN A 289 -6.81 7.63 8.69
C ASN A 289 -8.06 7.60 7.79
N VAL A 290 -7.86 7.33 6.50
CA VAL A 290 -8.96 7.23 5.52
C VAL A 290 -9.88 6.04 5.82
N MET A 291 -9.32 4.93 6.31
CA MET A 291 -10.08 3.78 6.79
C MET A 291 -11.04 4.19 7.91
N GLY A 292 -10.56 4.96 8.88
CA GLY A 292 -11.35 5.51 9.98
C GLY A 292 -12.53 6.37 9.51
N THR A 293 -12.24 7.34 8.64
CA THR A 293 -13.26 8.21 8.01
C THR A 293 -14.31 7.41 7.24
N MET A 294 -13.90 6.37 6.49
CA MET A 294 -14.85 5.55 5.73
C MET A 294 -15.75 4.71 6.65
N LEU A 295 -15.20 4.14 7.73
CA LEU A 295 -15.92 3.32 8.69
C LEU A 295 -17.07 4.05 9.38
N ALA A 296 -17.01 5.38 9.52
CA ALA A 296 -18.07 6.18 10.12
C ALA A 296 -19.42 6.02 9.41
N ASP A 297 -19.39 5.83 8.09
CA ASP A 297 -20.56 5.65 7.21
C ASP A 297 -20.70 4.21 6.69
N ALA A 298 -19.84 3.28 7.12
CA ALA A 298 -19.80 1.93 6.58
C ALA A 298 -21.00 1.08 7.07
N PRO A 299 -21.44 0.08 6.28
CA PRO A 299 -22.41 -0.92 6.73
C PRO A 299 -21.94 -1.65 8.00
N ASP A 300 -22.92 -2.12 8.77
CA ASP A 300 -22.69 -2.85 10.03
C ASP A 300 -21.78 -4.08 9.86
N GLU A 301 -21.97 -4.82 8.77
CA GLU A 301 -21.17 -5.99 8.40
C GLU A 301 -19.72 -5.61 8.07
N ALA A 302 -19.50 -4.44 7.47
CA ALA A 302 -18.17 -3.95 7.15
C ALA A 302 -17.39 -3.54 8.41
N ILE A 303 -18.08 -2.95 9.40
CA ILE A 303 -17.50 -2.68 10.74
C ILE A 303 -17.09 -4.00 11.40
N ASP A 304 -17.97 -5.00 11.40
CA ASP A 304 -17.67 -6.30 12.00
C ASP A 304 -16.48 -6.98 11.31
N THR A 305 -16.43 -6.93 9.97
CA THR A 305 -15.30 -7.46 9.17
C THR A 305 -14.00 -6.71 9.45
N TYR A 306 -14.05 -5.37 9.58
CA TYR A 306 -12.89 -4.57 9.96
C TYR A 306 -12.35 -5.02 11.31
N VAL A 307 -13.20 -5.08 12.33
CA VAL A 307 -12.80 -5.54 13.67
C VAL A 307 -12.28 -6.97 13.63
N ALA A 308 -12.91 -7.86 12.86
CA ALA A 308 -12.49 -9.26 12.65
C ALA A 308 -11.19 -9.42 11.84
N SER A 309 -10.66 -8.35 11.27
CA SER A 309 -9.37 -8.35 10.56
C SER A 309 -8.20 -7.73 11.31
N LEU A 310 -8.45 -7.01 12.41
CA LEU A 310 -7.40 -6.39 13.22
C LEU A 310 -6.39 -7.44 13.71
N SER A 311 -5.12 -7.10 13.68
CA SER A 311 -4.06 -7.91 14.29
C SER A 311 -4.07 -7.73 15.81
N ASP A 312 -3.80 -8.79 16.58
CA ASP A 312 -3.74 -8.70 18.04
C ASP A 312 -2.40 -8.14 18.56
N TYR A 313 -1.40 -7.94 17.68
CA TYR A 313 -0.05 -7.49 18.01
C TYR A 313 0.06 -6.02 18.46
N GLU A 314 0.95 -5.77 19.42
CA GLU A 314 1.21 -4.43 20.00
C GLU A 314 1.85 -3.48 18.98
N GLU A 315 2.67 -3.96 18.04
CA GLU A 315 3.34 -3.11 17.04
C GLU A 315 2.36 -2.36 16.13
N ASN A 316 1.14 -2.88 16.01
CA ASN A 316 0.07 -2.28 15.20
C ASN A 316 -0.80 -1.27 15.97
N ARG A 317 -0.60 -1.16 17.29
CA ARG A 317 -1.43 -0.37 18.22
C ARG A 317 -1.60 1.09 17.82
N GLN A 318 -0.51 1.78 17.50
CA GLN A 318 -0.56 3.19 17.13
C GLN A 318 -1.30 3.43 15.81
N HIS A 319 -1.16 2.53 14.84
CA HIS A 319 -1.79 2.68 13.53
C HIS A 319 -3.28 2.36 13.56
N VAL A 320 -3.69 1.35 14.32
CA VAL A 320 -5.10 1.05 14.57
C VAL A 320 -5.75 2.18 15.38
N ALA A 321 -5.05 2.72 16.38
CA ALA A 321 -5.53 3.88 17.13
C ALA A 321 -5.73 5.12 16.24
N ALA A 322 -4.84 5.37 15.27
CA ALA A 322 -5.01 6.49 14.33
C ALA A 322 -6.28 6.37 13.47
N ALA A 323 -6.57 5.17 12.97
CA ALA A 323 -7.82 4.90 12.25
C ALA A 323 -9.04 5.11 13.16
N LEU A 324 -8.99 4.56 14.37
CA LEU A 324 -10.12 4.58 15.30
C LEU A 324 -10.36 5.94 15.96
N LEU A 325 -9.33 6.76 16.11
CA LEU A 325 -9.44 8.17 16.48
C LEU A 325 -10.16 8.96 15.41
N THR A 326 -9.78 8.77 14.13
CA THR A 326 -10.49 9.42 13.02
C THR A 326 -11.96 8.98 13.00
N PHE A 327 -12.21 7.67 13.11
CA PHE A 327 -13.56 7.13 13.22
C PHE A 327 -14.34 7.73 14.39
N SER A 328 -13.76 7.86 15.59
CA SER A 328 -14.47 8.36 16.76
C SER A 328 -14.89 9.82 16.62
N THR A 329 -14.12 10.62 15.87
CA THR A 329 -14.46 12.02 15.59
C THR A 329 -15.58 12.17 14.55
N GLU A 330 -15.70 11.24 13.61
CA GLU A 330 -16.66 11.35 12.49
C GLU A 330 -17.96 10.56 12.73
N ALA A 331 -17.89 9.45 13.47
CA ALA A 331 -19.00 8.54 13.66
C ALA A 331 -20.00 9.02 14.73
N THR A 332 -21.28 8.69 14.52
CA THR A 332 -22.33 8.93 15.53
C THR A 332 -22.08 8.08 16.79
N PRO A 333 -22.59 8.48 17.97
CA PRO A 333 -22.42 7.70 19.20
C PRO A 333 -22.87 6.23 19.05
N GLN A 334 -23.98 5.97 18.35
CA GLN A 334 -24.47 4.61 18.13
C GLN A 334 -23.50 3.78 17.27
N ARG A 335 -22.90 4.39 16.24
CA ARG A 335 -21.90 3.74 15.38
C ARG A 335 -20.64 3.42 16.18
N ARG A 336 -20.18 4.34 17.02
CA ARG A 336 -19.02 4.14 17.88
C ARG A 336 -19.24 2.98 18.85
N GLN A 337 -20.35 3.01 19.58
CA GLN A 337 -20.74 1.93 20.51
C GLN A 337 -20.79 0.56 19.83
N ARG A 338 -21.27 0.49 18.58
CA ARG A 338 -21.25 -0.76 17.79
C ARG A 338 -19.83 -1.28 17.60
N LEU A 339 -18.93 -0.43 17.08
CA LEU A 339 -17.55 -0.83 16.81
C LEU A 339 -16.83 -1.23 18.10
N TRP A 340 -16.97 -0.43 19.16
CA TRP A 340 -16.39 -0.73 20.47
C TRP A 340 -16.88 -2.06 21.04
N SER A 341 -18.19 -2.33 20.93
CA SER A 341 -18.78 -3.60 21.37
C SER A 341 -18.31 -4.80 20.53
N ALA A 342 -18.11 -4.62 19.23
CA ALA A 342 -17.54 -5.65 18.38
C ALA A 342 -16.07 -5.94 18.76
N ALA A 343 -15.27 -4.90 19.00
CA ALA A 343 -13.88 -5.02 19.42
C ALA A 343 -13.75 -5.70 20.79
N TYR A 344 -14.60 -5.33 21.75
CA TYR A 344 -14.66 -5.97 23.06
C TYR A 344 -14.96 -7.46 22.97
N ARG A 345 -15.99 -7.85 22.20
CA ARG A 345 -16.33 -9.27 21.99
C ARG A 345 -15.17 -10.05 21.37
N ARG A 346 -14.49 -9.46 20.39
CA ARG A 346 -13.31 -10.08 19.78
C ARG A 346 -12.17 -10.23 20.80
N TRP A 347 -11.87 -9.19 21.56
CA TRP A 347 -10.81 -9.21 22.57
C TRP A 347 -11.08 -10.26 23.65
N LEU A 348 -12.34 -10.43 24.08
CA LEU A 348 -12.73 -11.50 25.02
C LEU A 348 -12.44 -12.90 24.46
N LEU A 349 -12.66 -13.12 23.16
CA LEU A 349 -12.39 -14.41 22.51
C LEU A 349 -10.89 -14.68 22.35
N TRP A 350 -10.08 -13.63 22.17
CA TRP A 350 -8.63 -13.74 22.06
C TRP A 350 -7.98 -14.21 23.37
N ASP A 351 -8.48 -13.74 24.53
CA ASP A 351 -7.97 -14.07 25.88
C ASP A 351 -6.43 -14.02 25.98
N PHE A 352 -5.82 -12.99 25.39
CA PHE A 352 -4.37 -12.79 25.31
C PHE A 352 -3.59 -13.91 24.57
N GLY A 353 -4.19 -14.49 23.53
CA GLY A 353 -3.54 -15.41 22.60
C GLY A 353 -3.65 -16.88 22.99
N ARG A 354 -4.64 -17.23 23.83
CA ARG A 354 -4.72 -18.52 24.51
C ARG A 354 -5.30 -19.67 23.68
N THR A 355 -5.24 -19.58 22.36
CA THR A 355 -5.81 -20.61 21.48
C THR A 355 -5.09 -21.95 21.59
N ASP A 356 -3.86 -21.98 22.12
CA ASP A 356 -3.10 -23.20 22.41
C ASP A 356 -2.73 -23.28 23.90
N TYR A 357 -2.94 -24.43 24.54
CA TYR A 357 -2.62 -24.68 25.95
C TYR A 357 -1.14 -24.48 26.34
N SER A 358 -0.24 -24.27 25.36
CA SER A 358 1.19 -24.06 25.55
C SER A 358 1.63 -22.59 25.59
N SER A 359 0.74 -21.62 25.32
CA SER A 359 1.09 -20.21 25.36
C SER A 359 0.80 -19.61 26.74
N HIS A 360 1.86 -19.28 27.48
CA HIS A 360 1.76 -18.54 28.76
C HIS A 360 2.02 -17.06 28.56
N VAL A 361 1.24 -16.22 29.24
CA VAL A 361 1.48 -14.78 29.32
C VAL A 361 2.55 -14.52 30.38
N SER A 362 3.70 -13.99 29.99
CA SER A 362 4.83 -13.75 30.91
C SER A 362 5.02 -12.29 31.32
N GLY A 363 4.10 -11.40 30.93
CA GLY A 363 4.18 -9.97 31.22
C GLY A 363 2.86 -9.26 30.94
N VAL A 364 2.76 -8.00 31.37
CA VAL A 364 1.62 -7.14 31.03
C VAL A 364 1.55 -6.95 29.53
N LYS A 365 0.38 -7.19 28.94
CA LYS A 365 0.17 -7.13 27.50
C LYS A 365 -0.57 -5.86 27.11
N GLN A 366 -0.06 -5.23 26.07
CA GLN A 366 -0.78 -4.25 25.27
C GLN A 366 -1.16 -4.89 23.94
N SER A 367 -2.14 -4.30 23.25
CA SER A 367 -2.63 -4.83 21.98
C SER A 367 -3.16 -3.73 21.09
N ALA A 368 -3.41 -4.05 19.82
CA ALA A 368 -4.13 -3.14 18.93
C ALA A 368 -5.58 -2.86 19.36
N PHE A 369 -6.12 -3.63 20.32
CA PHE A 369 -7.46 -3.42 20.87
C PHE A 369 -7.51 -2.40 22.00
N ASP A 370 -6.38 -1.89 22.49
CA ASP A 370 -6.40 -1.00 23.65
C ASP A 370 -7.28 0.22 23.39
N PHE A 371 -7.06 0.95 22.28
CA PHE A 371 -7.88 2.10 21.92
C PHE A 371 -9.40 1.79 21.84
N PRO A 372 -9.86 0.76 21.09
CA PRO A 372 -11.27 0.45 21.04
C PRO A 372 -11.85 -0.08 22.36
N LEU A 373 -11.05 -0.71 23.22
CA LEU A 373 -11.48 -1.15 24.55
C LEU A 373 -11.66 0.03 25.50
N ILE A 374 -10.80 1.04 25.43
CA ILE A 374 -11.02 2.30 26.16
C ILE A 374 -12.32 2.94 25.70
N GLY A 375 -12.57 3.00 24.39
CA GLY A 375 -13.86 3.47 23.87
C GLY A 375 -15.06 2.67 24.37
N TYR A 376 -14.95 1.35 24.47
CA TYR A 376 -16.00 0.52 25.06
C TYR A 376 -16.25 0.87 26.53
N ILE A 377 -15.20 0.99 27.34
CA ILE A 377 -15.33 1.27 28.77
C ILE A 377 -15.91 2.67 29.00
N VAL A 378 -15.47 3.66 28.23
CA VAL A 378 -15.88 5.06 28.37
C VAL A 378 -17.30 5.30 27.85
N GLU A 379 -17.66 4.73 26.70
CA GLU A 379 -18.91 5.07 26.00
C GLU A 379 -20.02 4.01 26.11
N CYS A 380 -19.70 2.78 26.50
CA CYS A 380 -20.67 1.67 26.56
C CYS A 380 -20.95 1.17 27.98
N LEU A 381 -20.07 1.43 28.95
CA LEU A 381 -20.26 1.00 30.33
C LEU A 381 -20.67 2.17 31.24
N ASP A 382 -21.67 1.93 32.08
CA ASP A 382 -21.98 2.82 33.19
C ASP A 382 -21.06 2.57 34.40
N ASP A 383 -21.12 3.47 35.39
CA ASP A 383 -20.29 3.40 36.60
C ASP A 383 -20.47 2.07 37.36
N THR A 384 -21.67 1.50 37.32
CA THR A 384 -22.00 0.23 38.01
C THR A 384 -21.33 -0.94 37.32
N ALA A 385 -21.37 -0.99 35.98
CA ALA A 385 -20.72 -2.01 35.18
C ALA A 385 -19.19 -1.95 35.33
N ARG A 386 -18.61 -0.74 35.35
CA ARG A 386 -17.16 -0.58 35.57
C ARG A 386 -16.73 -1.03 36.97
N ALA A 387 -17.47 -0.64 38.01
CA ALA A 387 -17.21 -1.09 39.38
C ALA A 387 -17.36 -2.61 39.54
N THR A 388 -18.35 -3.20 38.86
CA THR A 388 -18.55 -4.67 38.83
C THR A 388 -17.36 -5.37 38.19
N TRP A 389 -16.89 -4.89 37.04
CA TRP A 389 -15.73 -5.47 36.36
C TRP A 389 -14.45 -5.35 37.23
N GLN A 390 -14.24 -4.22 37.91
CA GLN A 390 -13.14 -4.08 38.86
C GLN A 390 -13.22 -5.11 40.00
N HIS A 391 -14.42 -5.31 40.54
CA HIS A 391 -14.66 -6.28 41.61
C HIS A 391 -14.36 -7.71 41.15
N GLU A 392 -14.79 -8.09 39.94
CA GLU A 392 -14.49 -9.40 39.35
C GLU A 392 -12.98 -9.62 39.18
N LEU A 393 -12.22 -8.62 38.74
CA LEU A 393 -10.76 -8.71 38.64
C LEU A 393 -10.11 -8.96 40.01
N ARG A 394 -10.56 -8.25 41.05
CA ARG A 394 -10.09 -8.45 42.43
C ARG A 394 -10.44 -9.86 42.94
N GLN A 395 -11.65 -10.35 42.68
CA GLN A 395 -12.05 -11.71 43.07
C GLN A 395 -11.21 -12.77 42.37
N ARG A 396 -10.96 -12.63 41.06
CA ARG A 396 -10.08 -13.52 40.29
C ARG A 396 -8.65 -13.51 40.85
N ALA A 397 -8.11 -12.35 41.20
CA ALA A 397 -6.77 -12.24 41.78
C ALA A 397 -6.68 -12.98 43.13
N ALA A 398 -7.68 -12.80 44.00
CA ALA A 398 -7.73 -13.47 45.29
C ALA A 398 -7.94 -14.99 45.19
N ALA A 399 -8.61 -15.48 44.14
CA ALA A 399 -8.78 -16.91 43.88
C ALA A 399 -7.45 -17.58 43.49
N LEU A 400 -6.63 -16.92 42.66
CA LEU A 400 -5.33 -17.45 42.25
C LEU A 400 -4.40 -17.79 43.43
N GLU A 401 -4.46 -17.01 44.51
CA GLU A 401 -3.67 -17.23 45.72
C GLU A 401 -4.17 -18.38 46.60
N LYS A 402 -5.44 -18.77 46.43
CA LYS A 402 -6.09 -19.82 47.24
C LYS A 402 -6.03 -21.20 46.59
N ASP A 403 -5.85 -21.25 45.27
CA ASP A 403 -5.85 -22.48 44.50
C ASP A 403 -4.47 -23.16 44.50
N TRP A 404 -4.48 -24.49 44.53
CA TRP A 404 -3.28 -25.29 44.29
C TRP A 404 -3.03 -25.42 42.79
N HIS A 405 -1.83 -25.03 42.34
CA HIS A 405 -1.44 -25.08 40.94
C HIS A 405 -0.38 -26.16 40.73
N ALA A 406 -0.55 -26.98 39.69
CA ALA A 406 0.43 -28.01 39.33
C ALA A 406 1.70 -27.43 38.69
N ASP A 407 1.60 -26.22 38.11
CA ASP A 407 2.66 -25.50 37.45
C ASP A 407 2.54 -24.00 37.80
N LEU A 408 3.67 -23.33 38.03
CA LEU A 408 3.75 -21.90 38.31
C LEU A 408 3.41 -21.03 37.08
N ALA A 409 3.62 -21.54 35.86
CA ALA A 409 3.36 -20.79 34.63
C ALA A 409 1.87 -20.43 34.46
N VAL A 410 0.97 -21.27 34.96
CA VAL A 410 -0.49 -21.06 34.89
C VAL A 410 -0.95 -19.87 35.75
N PRO A 411 -0.71 -19.82 37.08
CA PRO A 411 -1.12 -18.70 37.92
C PRO A 411 -0.38 -17.40 37.58
N VAL A 412 0.88 -17.47 37.15
CA VAL A 412 1.62 -16.28 36.67
C VAL A 412 0.95 -15.71 35.41
N SER A 413 0.59 -16.56 34.45
CA SER A 413 -0.12 -16.13 33.25
C SER A 413 -1.47 -15.50 33.56
N GLU A 414 -2.27 -16.13 34.42
CA GLU A 414 -3.57 -15.56 34.81
C GLU A 414 -3.43 -14.24 35.58
N ARG A 415 -2.42 -14.12 36.46
CA ARG A 415 -2.11 -12.85 37.14
C ARG A 415 -1.77 -11.75 36.13
N PHE A 416 -0.94 -12.02 35.12
CA PHE A 416 -0.65 -11.03 34.08
C PHE A 416 -1.86 -10.65 33.23
N LYS A 417 -2.79 -11.57 32.95
CA LYS A 417 -4.05 -11.23 32.28
C LYS A 417 -4.93 -10.31 33.12
N ILE A 418 -5.05 -10.60 34.42
CA ILE A 418 -5.80 -9.74 35.35
C ILE A 418 -5.19 -8.34 35.37
N ILE A 419 -3.86 -8.25 35.51
CA ILE A 419 -3.15 -6.97 35.51
C ILE A 419 -3.34 -6.22 34.18
N SER A 420 -3.21 -6.91 33.05
CA SER A 420 -3.37 -6.31 31.71
C SER A 420 -4.79 -5.79 31.50
N THR A 421 -5.80 -6.55 31.94
CA THR A 421 -7.21 -6.11 31.91
C THR A 421 -7.42 -4.90 32.84
N TYR A 422 -6.81 -4.92 34.02
CA TYR A 422 -6.88 -3.80 34.95
C TYR A 422 -6.26 -2.52 34.37
N GLN A 423 -5.18 -2.61 33.57
CA GLN A 423 -4.59 -1.44 32.92
C GLN A 423 -5.61 -0.69 32.06
N LEU A 424 -6.43 -1.42 31.29
CA LEU A 424 -7.48 -0.83 30.46
C LEU A 424 -8.53 -0.09 31.30
N LEU A 425 -8.99 -0.74 32.38
CA LEU A 425 -10.00 -0.15 33.26
C LEU A 425 -9.45 1.11 33.97
N ALA A 426 -8.25 1.02 34.55
CA ALA A 426 -7.63 2.13 35.27
C ALA A 426 -7.34 3.32 34.35
N HIS A 427 -6.90 3.05 33.12
CA HIS A 427 -6.67 4.09 32.12
C HIS A 427 -7.99 4.74 31.67
N ALA A 428 -9.05 3.95 31.44
CA ALA A 428 -10.36 4.49 31.09
C ALA A 428 -10.90 5.45 32.17
N GLU A 429 -10.66 5.17 33.45
CA GLU A 429 -11.01 6.10 34.54
C GLU A 429 -10.20 7.42 34.46
N GLN A 430 -8.93 7.39 34.04
CA GLN A 430 -8.16 8.61 33.80
C GLN A 430 -8.69 9.42 32.60
N VAL A 431 -9.12 8.73 31.54
CA VAL A 431 -9.75 9.36 30.37
C VAL A 431 -11.07 10.02 30.76
N ILE A 432 -11.92 9.34 31.54
CA ILE A 432 -13.19 9.90 32.06
C ILE A 432 -12.93 11.13 32.94
N ALA A 433 -11.88 11.10 33.76
CA ALA A 433 -11.45 12.22 34.58
C ALA A 433 -10.82 13.38 33.77
N GLY A 434 -10.62 13.22 32.46
CA GLY A 434 -9.96 14.20 31.59
C GLY A 434 -8.46 14.35 31.81
N ALA A 435 -7.83 13.35 32.45
CA ALA A 435 -6.40 13.37 32.79
C ALA A 435 -5.51 12.79 31.69
N GLU A 436 -6.04 11.89 30.85
CA GLU A 436 -5.30 11.23 29.77
C GLU A 436 -6.14 11.13 28.48
N ASP A 437 -5.46 10.89 27.35
CA ASP A 437 -6.09 10.58 26.06
C ASP A 437 -6.39 9.07 25.96
N TRP A 438 -7.18 8.64 24.98
CA TRP A 438 -7.72 7.28 24.85
C TRP A 438 -6.68 6.19 24.58
N LEU A 439 -5.48 6.56 24.13
CA LEU A 439 -4.40 5.61 23.92
C LEU A 439 -3.53 5.50 25.18
N THR A 440 -3.58 4.35 25.85
CA THR A 440 -2.86 4.10 27.10
C THR A 440 -1.37 4.44 27.00
N ALA A 441 -0.90 5.26 27.95
CA ALA A 441 0.52 5.54 28.14
C ALA A 441 1.28 4.26 28.53
N THR A 442 2.62 4.30 28.46
CA THR A 442 3.47 3.18 28.91
C THR A 442 3.51 3.02 30.44
N ALA A 443 2.92 3.94 31.19
CA ALA A 443 2.87 3.87 32.64
C ALA A 443 1.89 2.80 33.12
N LEU A 444 2.35 1.95 34.05
CA LEU A 444 1.52 0.91 34.65
C LEU A 444 0.79 1.43 35.90
N TYR A 445 -0.52 1.20 35.95
CA TYR A 445 -1.36 1.39 37.13
C TYR A 445 -1.27 0.16 38.03
N CYS A 446 -0.95 0.38 39.30
CA CYS A 446 -0.95 -0.68 40.29
C CYS A 446 -2.34 -0.74 40.96
N PRO A 447 -3.04 -1.88 40.92
CA PRO A 447 -4.23 -2.06 41.72
C PRO A 447 -3.88 -2.01 43.21
N ASP A 448 -4.83 -1.56 44.02
CA ASP A 448 -4.69 -1.43 45.47
C ASP A 448 -4.64 -2.80 46.20
N TRP A 449 -5.07 -3.87 45.52
CA TRP A 449 -5.03 -5.25 46.03
C TRP A 449 -3.75 -6.02 45.68
N GLU A 450 -2.83 -5.45 44.92
CA GLU A 450 -1.53 -6.07 44.62
C GLU A 450 -0.44 -5.51 45.54
N ASP A 451 0.43 -6.39 46.06
CA ASP A 451 1.46 -6.05 47.07
C ASP A 451 2.69 -5.31 46.48
N ARG A 452 2.59 -4.84 45.23
CA ARG A 452 3.63 -4.16 44.43
C ARG A 452 4.89 -4.97 44.15
N THR A 453 5.04 -6.21 44.65
CA THR A 453 6.27 -7.00 44.44
C THR A 453 6.50 -7.33 42.96
N HIS A 454 5.43 -7.69 42.24
CA HIS A 454 5.48 -8.03 40.81
C HIS A 454 5.60 -6.77 39.93
N TYR A 455 5.09 -5.63 40.39
CA TYR A 455 5.27 -4.34 39.73
C TYR A 455 6.70 -3.80 39.87
N ARG A 456 7.42 -4.18 40.94
CA ARG A 456 8.84 -3.86 41.09
C ARG A 456 9.68 -4.60 40.05
N SER A 457 9.48 -5.92 39.87
CA SER A 457 10.21 -6.67 38.83
C SER A 457 9.92 -6.16 37.41
N LEU A 458 8.66 -5.82 37.10
CA LEU A 458 8.28 -5.25 35.80
C LEU A 458 8.92 -3.88 35.50
N ARG A 459 9.11 -3.04 36.53
CA ARG A 459 9.79 -1.73 36.38
C ARG A 459 11.29 -1.87 36.13
N TYR A 460 11.93 -2.92 36.64
CA TYR A 460 13.36 -3.15 36.39
C TYR A 460 13.60 -3.73 35.00
N ASP A 461 12.73 -4.60 34.47
CA ASP A 461 12.88 -5.16 33.12
C ASP A 461 12.69 -4.13 32.00
N GLN A 462 11.82 -3.11 32.19
CA GLN A 462 11.71 -1.99 31.25
C GLN A 462 12.95 -1.06 31.24
N ALA A 463 13.72 -1.03 32.33
CA ALA A 463 14.95 -0.22 32.42
C ALA A 463 16.17 -0.92 31.79
N PHE A 464 16.12 -2.24 31.58
CA PHE A 464 17.22 -3.04 31.01
C PHE A 464 16.92 -3.59 29.62
N GLY A 465 16.18 -2.84 28.79
CA GLY A 465 15.90 -3.13 27.38
C GLY A 465 17.11 -3.17 26.43
N THR A 466 18.28 -3.62 26.89
CA THR A 466 19.43 -4.00 26.07
C THR A 466 20.00 -5.35 26.55
N ASN A 467 19.51 -6.41 25.92
CA ASN A 467 20.23 -7.66 25.60
C ASN A 467 20.86 -8.46 26.77
N PRO A 468 20.19 -9.51 27.30
CA PRO A 468 20.80 -10.41 28.28
C PRO A 468 21.55 -11.55 27.55
N LEU A 469 22.62 -11.21 26.84
CA LEU A 469 23.57 -12.20 26.31
C LEU A 469 25.01 -11.82 26.63
N TYR A 470 25.29 -11.31 27.83
CA TYR A 470 26.63 -11.39 28.42
C TYR A 470 26.52 -11.45 29.95
N PRO A 471 27.02 -12.50 30.61
CA PRO A 471 27.18 -12.47 32.06
C PRO A 471 28.28 -11.45 32.42
N PRO A 472 28.12 -10.66 33.49
CA PRO A 472 29.12 -9.70 33.91
C PRO A 472 30.42 -10.42 34.29
N ALA A 473 31.53 -9.92 33.76
CA ALA A 473 32.87 -10.40 34.07
C ALA A 473 33.10 -10.34 35.59
N ILE A 474 33.41 -11.50 36.17
CA ILE A 474 33.95 -11.62 37.52
C ILE A 474 35.31 -10.91 37.49
N MET A 475 35.40 -9.70 38.08
CA MET A 475 36.68 -9.11 38.41
C MET A 475 37.33 -9.97 39.48
N ALA A 476 38.41 -10.65 39.10
CA ALA A 476 39.29 -11.35 40.00
C ALA A 476 40.04 -10.35 40.89
N ASP A 477 40.01 -10.64 42.19
CA ASP A 477 40.85 -9.99 43.20
C ASP A 477 42.32 -10.06 42.83
N ALA A 478 42.98 -8.89 42.85
CA ALA A 478 44.42 -8.79 42.89
C ALA A 478 44.92 -9.07 44.32
N SER A 479 45.43 -10.27 44.54
CA SER A 479 46.40 -10.55 45.60
C SER A 479 47.40 -11.60 45.10
N GLY A 480 48.65 -11.17 44.90
CA GLY A 480 49.77 -11.96 44.37
C GLY A 480 50.67 -11.15 43.48
#